data_AF-A0A7X9IJI5-F1
#
_entry.id   AF-A0A7X9IJI5-F1
#
_cell.length_a   1.000
_cell.length_b   1.000
_cell.length_c   1.000
_cell.angle_alpha   90.00
_cell.angle_beta   90.00
_cell.angle_gamma   90.00
#
_symmetry.space_group_name_H-M   'P 1'
#
loop_
_entity.id
_entity.type
_entity.pdbx_description
1 polymer ?
#
loop_
_entity_poly.entity_id
_entity_poly.type
_entity_poly.pdbx_seq_one_letter_code
_entity_poly.pdbx_strand_id
1 'polypeptide(L)'
;MMNLNEKYNRDQFISFLKEVFLKDFKSDIRPISTSNYKSFDKAHSLGRSESLDLHVFEFEYSGSFNKRIALAKDAFQVMKQSATFQALAVFHSPGGDDWRLSLMTANPQRTEKGKVTLAYSNPRRYSFFLGANAKVNTPTKFLLTKGTIQNFDDLKGRFSLEVVNKEFYREIAKNFLKLVGGKMNPEDNGESFKPMLKLPSTTAKGKTVSEFAVRLIGRIIFCWFLKEKQSEAGISLMPKELLSLEAVKKYPDYYHTVLEPIFFEVLNQHPRSRKDPFYSNSYSLIPYLNGGLFSPHDDDFYKRTNGDLQSQFHNTLSIPDKWFVDFFETLETYNFTIDENTSFDEELSIDPEMLGRIFENLL
;
A
#
# COMPACT_ATOMS: atom_id res chain seq x y z
N MET A 1 3.69 -23.33 -0.50
CA MET A 1 3.22 -22.01 0.01
C MET A 1 2.56 -21.30 -1.15
N MET A 2 1.36 -20.75 -0.98
CA MET A 2 0.63 -20.10 -2.08
C MET A 2 1.38 -18.85 -2.54
N ASN A 3 1.56 -18.71 -3.86
CA ASN A 3 2.12 -17.51 -4.46
C ASN A 3 0.98 -16.61 -4.93
N LEU A 4 0.87 -15.42 -4.34
CA LEU A 4 -0.23 -14.51 -4.61
C LEU A 4 -0.14 -13.81 -5.98
N ASN A 5 1.03 -13.87 -6.63
CA ASN A 5 1.24 -13.37 -8.00
C ASN A 5 0.86 -14.40 -9.08
N GLU A 6 0.46 -15.61 -8.70
CA GLU A 6 0.07 -16.63 -9.65
C GLU A 6 -1.43 -16.61 -9.91
N LYS A 7 -1.82 -17.16 -11.06
CA LYS A 7 -3.21 -17.42 -11.40
C LYS A 7 -3.88 -18.26 -10.32
N TYR A 8 -5.14 -17.97 -10.03
CA TYR A 8 -5.91 -18.70 -9.03
C TYR A 8 -5.90 -20.21 -9.29
N ASN A 9 -5.49 -20.96 -8.27
CA ASN A 9 -5.56 -22.41 -8.22
C ASN A 9 -6.30 -22.83 -6.94
N ARG A 10 -7.42 -23.54 -7.11
CA ARG A 10 -8.29 -23.94 -6.00
C ARG A 10 -7.55 -24.82 -4.99
N ASP A 11 -6.78 -25.80 -5.43
CA ASP A 11 -6.10 -26.75 -4.54
C ASP A 11 -5.04 -26.04 -3.69
N GLN A 12 -4.24 -25.18 -4.31
CA GLN A 12 -3.27 -24.34 -3.58
C GLN A 12 -3.97 -23.41 -2.58
N PHE A 13 -5.11 -22.81 -2.96
CA PHE A 13 -5.87 -21.95 -2.06
C PHE A 13 -6.45 -22.72 -0.87
N ILE A 14 -7.00 -23.92 -1.09
CA ILE A 14 -7.49 -24.79 -0.02
C ILE A 14 -6.35 -25.20 0.92
N SER A 15 -5.19 -25.57 0.39
CA SER A 15 -3.99 -25.86 1.20
C SER A 15 -3.57 -24.64 2.03
N PHE A 16 -3.53 -23.45 1.43
CA PHE A 16 -3.25 -22.21 2.15
C PHE A 16 -4.23 -21.98 3.31
N LEU A 17 -5.53 -22.15 3.07
CA LEU A 17 -6.54 -22.00 4.12
C LEU A 17 -6.34 -22.97 5.27
N LYS A 18 -6.03 -24.24 4.98
CA LYS A 18 -5.85 -25.29 6.00
C LYS A 18 -4.54 -25.16 6.79
N GLU A 19 -3.45 -24.88 6.09
CA GLU A 19 -2.10 -25.03 6.64
C GLU A 19 -1.56 -23.74 7.24
N VAL A 20 -2.01 -22.59 6.74
CA VAL A 20 -1.42 -21.29 7.07
C VAL A 20 -2.45 -20.34 7.67
N PHE A 21 -3.63 -20.23 7.04
CA PHE A 21 -4.53 -19.10 7.29
C PHE A 21 -5.54 -19.36 8.41
N LEU A 22 -6.28 -20.47 8.37
CA LEU A 22 -7.40 -20.75 9.28
C LEU A 22 -7.10 -21.97 10.15
N LYS A 23 -7.30 -21.86 11.47
CA LYS A 23 -6.96 -22.92 12.44
C LYS A 23 -7.79 -24.20 12.27
N ASP A 24 -9.05 -24.08 11.88
CA ASP A 24 -10.05 -25.15 11.93
C ASP A 24 -10.82 -25.31 10.60
N PHE A 25 -10.25 -24.85 9.49
CA PHE A 25 -10.92 -24.90 8.21
C PHE A 25 -11.17 -26.34 7.75
N LYS A 26 -12.44 -26.66 7.51
CA LYS A 26 -12.90 -27.93 6.94
C LYS A 26 -13.33 -27.71 5.51
N SER A 27 -12.62 -28.33 4.59
CA SER A 27 -12.98 -28.32 3.16
C SER A 27 -14.19 -29.20 2.91
N ASP A 28 -15.18 -28.65 2.22
CA ASP A 28 -16.37 -29.36 1.75
C ASP A 28 -16.84 -28.67 0.48
N ILE A 29 -16.40 -29.21 -0.67
CA ILE A 29 -16.59 -28.57 -1.96
C ILE A 29 -17.96 -28.96 -2.51
N ARG A 30 -18.86 -27.98 -2.63
CA ARG A 30 -20.21 -28.19 -3.15
C ARG A 30 -20.56 -27.17 -4.22
N PRO A 31 -21.08 -27.59 -5.39
CA PRO A 31 -21.55 -26.64 -6.39
C PRO A 31 -22.78 -25.89 -5.89
N ILE A 32 -22.87 -24.61 -6.25
CA ILE A 32 -24.01 -23.74 -5.97
C ILE A 32 -24.71 -23.47 -7.29
N SER A 33 -26.04 -23.63 -7.33
CA SER A 33 -26.80 -23.37 -8.56
C SER A 33 -26.68 -21.90 -8.97
N THR A 34 -26.18 -21.66 -10.17
CA THR A 34 -25.99 -20.31 -10.71
C THR A 34 -27.17 -19.77 -11.52
N SER A 35 -28.24 -20.56 -11.72
CA SER A 35 -29.37 -20.23 -12.60
C SER A 35 -30.08 -18.90 -12.26
N ASN A 36 -29.96 -18.45 -11.02
CA ASN A 36 -30.61 -17.22 -10.52
C ASN A 36 -29.67 -16.00 -10.54
N TYR A 37 -28.41 -16.16 -10.94
CA TYR A 37 -27.40 -15.11 -10.94
C TYR A 37 -26.98 -14.80 -12.36
N LYS A 38 -26.79 -13.52 -12.66
CA LYS A 38 -26.39 -13.07 -14.01
C LYS A 38 -24.89 -12.85 -14.14
N SER A 39 -24.19 -12.82 -13.01
CA SER A 39 -22.79 -12.41 -12.95
C SER A 39 -21.81 -13.58 -12.90
N PHE A 40 -22.26 -14.79 -12.54
CA PHE A 40 -21.40 -15.97 -12.38
C PHE A 40 -21.72 -17.05 -13.40
N ASP A 41 -20.69 -17.70 -13.91
CA ASP A 41 -20.84 -18.92 -14.70
C ASP A 41 -20.90 -20.13 -13.78
N LYS A 42 -20.00 -20.17 -12.78
CA LYS A 42 -19.95 -21.22 -11.76
C LYS A 42 -19.77 -20.63 -10.37
N ALA A 43 -20.30 -21.33 -9.37
CA ALA A 43 -20.11 -20.98 -7.98
C ALA A 43 -19.95 -22.26 -7.14
N HIS A 44 -19.05 -22.22 -6.16
CA HIS A 44 -18.81 -23.32 -5.23
C HIS A 44 -18.74 -22.80 -3.80
N SER A 45 -19.29 -23.57 -2.86
CA SER A 45 -18.83 -23.51 -1.47
C SER A 45 -17.58 -24.39 -1.37
N LEU A 46 -16.51 -23.89 -0.79
CA LEU A 46 -15.25 -24.62 -0.62
C LEU A 46 -15.11 -25.25 0.77
N GLY A 47 -15.90 -24.79 1.74
CA GLY A 47 -15.83 -25.22 3.12
C GLY A 47 -16.11 -24.11 4.11
N ARG A 48 -15.81 -24.37 5.40
CA ARG A 48 -16.04 -23.41 6.48
C ARG A 48 -15.04 -23.54 7.63
N SER A 49 -14.90 -22.45 8.37
CA SER A 49 -14.28 -22.40 9.71
C SER A 49 -15.39 -22.20 10.73
N GLU A 50 -15.52 -23.12 11.68
CA GLU A 50 -16.59 -23.10 12.69
C GLU A 50 -16.31 -22.02 13.74
N SER A 51 -15.06 -21.94 14.19
CA SER A 51 -14.61 -21.00 15.22
C SER A 51 -14.79 -19.54 14.82
N LEU A 52 -14.83 -19.26 13.52
CA LEU A 52 -15.02 -17.93 12.96
C LEU A 52 -16.42 -17.72 12.36
N ASP A 53 -17.32 -18.71 12.38
CA ASP A 53 -18.59 -18.68 11.64
C ASP A 53 -18.42 -18.22 10.17
N LEU A 54 -17.33 -18.67 9.54
CA LEU A 54 -16.84 -18.15 8.27
C LEU A 54 -16.97 -19.19 7.17
N HIS A 55 -17.74 -18.89 6.13
CA HIS A 55 -17.80 -19.72 4.93
C HIS A 55 -16.79 -19.26 3.87
N VAL A 56 -16.36 -20.19 3.02
CA VAL A 56 -15.47 -19.88 1.89
C VAL A 56 -16.20 -20.21 0.60
N PHE A 57 -16.30 -19.22 -0.29
CA PHE A 57 -16.93 -19.35 -1.59
C PHE A 57 -15.94 -19.05 -2.70
N GLU A 58 -16.17 -19.68 -3.84
CA GLU A 58 -15.47 -19.43 -5.09
C GLU A 58 -16.50 -19.13 -6.18
N PHE A 59 -16.23 -18.07 -6.94
CA PHE A 59 -17.08 -17.57 -8.01
C PHE A 59 -16.26 -17.43 -9.30
N GLU A 60 -16.67 -18.15 -10.32
CA GLU A 60 -16.12 -18.10 -11.68
C GLU A 60 -17.02 -17.21 -12.55
N TYR A 61 -16.43 -16.28 -13.31
CA TYR A 61 -17.17 -15.39 -14.20
C TYR A 61 -16.49 -15.15 -15.56
N SER A 62 -17.31 -14.81 -16.55
CA SER A 62 -16.91 -14.49 -17.91
C SER A 62 -17.14 -13.02 -18.26
N GLY A 63 -16.14 -12.42 -18.91
CA GLY A 63 -16.18 -11.04 -19.42
C GLY A 63 -15.42 -10.03 -18.56
N SER A 64 -15.63 -8.74 -18.83
CA SER A 64 -14.85 -7.64 -18.26
C SER A 64 -15.04 -7.47 -16.74
N PHE A 65 -13.94 -7.09 -16.10
CA PHE A 65 -13.81 -6.71 -14.70
C PHE A 65 -14.81 -5.63 -14.23
N ASN A 66 -15.35 -4.83 -15.15
CA ASN A 66 -16.35 -3.79 -14.85
C ASN A 66 -17.69 -4.32 -14.31
N LYS A 67 -17.91 -5.65 -14.30
CA LYS A 67 -19.05 -6.29 -13.62
C LYS A 67 -18.91 -6.41 -12.09
N ARG A 68 -17.85 -5.85 -11.48
CA ARG A 68 -17.51 -6.00 -10.05
C ARG A 68 -18.66 -5.74 -9.06
N ILE A 69 -19.46 -4.70 -9.28
CA ILE A 69 -20.62 -4.39 -8.40
C ILE A 69 -21.69 -5.49 -8.52
N ALA A 70 -21.93 -5.97 -9.74
CA ALA A 70 -22.89 -7.06 -9.99
C ALA A 70 -22.40 -8.39 -9.39
N LEU A 71 -21.10 -8.71 -9.54
CA LEU A 71 -20.47 -9.88 -8.91
C LEU A 71 -20.64 -9.85 -7.38
N ALA A 72 -20.30 -8.74 -6.74
CA ALA A 72 -20.42 -8.65 -5.29
C ALA A 72 -21.88 -8.74 -4.80
N LYS A 73 -22.82 -8.13 -5.54
CA LYS A 73 -24.26 -8.22 -5.24
C LYS A 73 -24.76 -9.66 -5.32
N ASP A 74 -24.42 -10.38 -6.38
CA ASP A 74 -24.82 -11.78 -6.55
C ASP A 74 -24.16 -12.67 -5.48
N ALA A 75 -22.90 -12.41 -5.11
CA ALA A 75 -22.22 -13.14 -4.03
C ALA A 75 -22.89 -12.92 -2.65
N PHE A 76 -23.32 -11.69 -2.32
CA PHE A 76 -24.10 -11.46 -1.09
C PHE A 76 -25.45 -12.18 -1.10
N GLN A 77 -26.06 -12.33 -2.27
CA GLN A 77 -27.29 -13.08 -2.40
C GLN A 77 -27.07 -14.59 -2.18
N VAL A 78 -25.92 -15.13 -2.60
CA VAL A 78 -25.48 -16.50 -2.27
C VAL A 78 -25.27 -16.66 -0.75
N MET A 79 -24.56 -15.72 -0.11
CA MET A 79 -24.39 -15.73 1.36
C MET A 79 -25.74 -15.73 2.09
N LYS A 80 -26.67 -14.89 1.64
CA LYS A 80 -28.01 -14.80 2.23
C LYS A 80 -28.79 -16.11 2.10
N GLN A 81 -28.74 -16.76 0.94
CA GLN A 81 -29.39 -18.06 0.74
C GLN A 81 -28.74 -19.18 1.55
N SER A 82 -27.44 -19.05 1.82
CA SER A 82 -26.68 -19.97 2.67
C SER A 82 -26.81 -19.68 4.16
N ALA A 83 -27.63 -18.70 4.54
CA ALA A 83 -27.81 -18.22 5.91
C ALA A 83 -26.49 -17.86 6.63
N THR A 84 -25.53 -17.30 5.88
CA THR A 84 -24.20 -16.96 6.40
C THR A 84 -24.02 -15.45 6.51
N PHE A 85 -23.42 -14.99 7.60
CA PHE A 85 -23.15 -13.57 7.84
C PHE A 85 -21.70 -13.17 7.57
N GLN A 86 -20.77 -14.12 7.44
CA GLN A 86 -19.34 -13.88 7.23
C GLN A 86 -18.79 -14.86 6.20
N ALA A 87 -18.10 -14.34 5.18
CA ALA A 87 -17.50 -15.20 4.17
C ALA A 87 -16.20 -14.65 3.58
N LEU A 88 -15.30 -15.54 3.20
CA LEU A 88 -14.26 -15.26 2.22
C LEU A 88 -14.78 -15.66 0.84
N ALA A 89 -14.64 -14.76 -0.13
CA ALA A 89 -15.07 -14.99 -1.49
C ALA A 89 -13.88 -14.82 -2.44
N VAL A 90 -13.63 -15.85 -3.25
CA VAL A 90 -12.69 -15.76 -4.37
C VAL A 90 -13.46 -15.49 -5.65
N PHE A 91 -13.00 -14.50 -6.42
CA PHE A 91 -13.53 -14.19 -7.75
C PHE A 91 -12.42 -14.38 -8.77
N HIS A 92 -12.65 -15.24 -9.77
CA HIS A 92 -11.67 -15.49 -10.84
C HIS A 92 -12.37 -15.69 -12.19
N SER A 93 -11.61 -15.52 -13.27
CA SER A 93 -12.08 -15.84 -14.63
C SER A 93 -11.22 -16.94 -15.24
N PRO A 94 -11.78 -17.93 -15.97
CA PRO A 94 -11.00 -19.01 -16.56
C PRO A 94 -9.90 -18.51 -17.52
N GLY A 95 -10.19 -17.45 -18.28
CA GLY A 95 -9.27 -16.84 -19.23
C GLY A 95 -8.38 -15.74 -18.63
N GLY A 96 -8.59 -15.35 -17.37
CA GLY A 96 -7.80 -14.32 -16.70
C GLY A 96 -6.71 -14.91 -15.81
N ASP A 97 -5.61 -14.19 -15.69
CA ASP A 97 -4.54 -14.52 -14.73
C ASP A 97 -4.75 -13.83 -13.38
N ASP A 98 -5.59 -12.79 -13.37
CA ASP A 98 -5.90 -12.02 -12.19
C ASP A 98 -7.16 -12.52 -11.49
N TRP A 99 -7.17 -12.41 -10.17
CA TRP A 99 -8.24 -12.86 -9.30
C TRP A 99 -8.34 -11.96 -8.06
N ARG A 100 -9.42 -12.15 -7.29
CA ARG A 100 -9.65 -11.37 -6.07
C ARG A 100 -10.03 -12.24 -4.90
N LEU A 101 -9.55 -11.85 -3.73
CA LEU A 101 -9.98 -12.39 -2.45
C LEU A 101 -10.66 -11.29 -1.65
N SER A 102 -11.91 -11.51 -1.27
CA SER A 102 -12.70 -10.54 -0.50
C SER A 102 -13.23 -11.12 0.79
N LEU A 103 -13.19 -10.34 1.86
CA LEU A 103 -13.96 -10.59 3.07
C LEU A 103 -15.33 -9.90 2.96
N MET A 104 -16.38 -10.71 3.06
CA MET A 104 -17.77 -10.29 2.94
C MET A 104 -18.48 -10.49 4.27
N THR A 105 -19.16 -9.45 4.76
CA THR A 105 -19.93 -9.50 6.01
C THR A 105 -21.32 -8.94 5.81
N ALA A 106 -22.30 -9.50 6.51
CA ALA A 106 -23.68 -9.05 6.52
C ALA A 106 -24.14 -8.93 7.97
N ASN A 107 -24.32 -7.72 8.47
CA ASN A 107 -24.70 -7.46 9.85
C ASN A 107 -26.17 -7.05 9.93
N PRO A 108 -27.00 -7.68 10.78
CA PRO A 108 -28.35 -7.21 11.06
C PRO A 108 -28.33 -5.79 11.66
N GLN A 109 -29.07 -4.87 11.05
CA GLN A 109 -29.27 -3.51 11.53
C GLN A 109 -30.75 -3.18 11.60
N ARG A 110 -31.15 -2.47 12.66
CA ARG A 110 -32.50 -1.92 12.78
C ARG A 110 -32.55 -0.58 12.06
N THR A 111 -33.50 -0.45 11.13
CA THR A 111 -33.84 0.84 10.53
C THR A 111 -34.55 1.72 11.55
N GLU A 112 -34.58 3.03 11.31
CA GLU A 112 -35.32 4.02 12.12
C GLU A 112 -36.80 3.65 12.28
N LYS A 113 -37.37 2.89 11.33
CA LYS A 113 -38.75 2.41 11.34
C LYS A 113 -38.93 1.06 12.08
N GLY A 114 -37.92 0.58 12.81
CA GLY A 114 -37.97 -0.66 13.58
C GLY A 114 -37.83 -1.96 12.77
N LYS A 115 -37.65 -1.88 11.44
CA LYS A 115 -37.46 -3.06 10.58
C LYS A 115 -36.01 -3.52 10.62
N VAL A 116 -35.79 -4.83 10.77
CA VAL A 116 -34.45 -5.45 10.64
C VAL A 116 -34.08 -5.56 9.17
N THR A 117 -32.91 -5.04 8.82
CA THR A 117 -32.27 -5.11 7.48
C THR A 117 -30.86 -5.65 7.63
N LEU A 118 -30.22 -6.06 6.53
CA LEU A 118 -28.83 -6.46 6.54
C LEU A 118 -27.98 -5.32 5.96
N ALA A 119 -26.99 -4.87 6.73
CA ALA A 119 -25.94 -4.00 6.27
C ALA A 119 -24.76 -4.84 5.81
N TYR A 120 -24.45 -4.75 4.53
CA TYR A 120 -23.36 -5.48 3.91
C TYR A 120 -22.04 -4.69 3.99
N SER A 121 -20.92 -5.36 4.20
CA SER A 121 -19.61 -4.70 4.07
C SER A 121 -19.43 -4.18 2.65
N ASN A 122 -18.66 -3.10 2.52
CA ASN A 122 -18.23 -2.64 1.21
C ASN A 122 -17.30 -3.73 0.60
N PRO A 123 -17.69 -4.39 -0.51
CA PRO A 123 -16.92 -5.47 -1.13
C PRO A 123 -15.55 -5.03 -1.63
N ARG A 124 -15.31 -3.73 -1.72
CA ARG A 124 -14.10 -3.13 -2.28
C ARG A 124 -13.10 -2.78 -1.18
N ARG A 125 -13.57 -2.24 -0.03
CA ARG A 125 -12.74 -1.97 1.17
C ARG A 125 -12.10 -3.19 1.81
N TYR A 126 -12.72 -4.36 1.62
CA TYR A 126 -12.29 -5.62 2.22
C TYR A 126 -11.86 -6.62 1.15
N SER A 127 -11.06 -6.18 0.17
CA SER A 127 -10.70 -7.00 -0.99
C SER A 127 -9.26 -6.75 -1.47
N PHE A 128 -8.56 -7.83 -1.76
CA PHE A 128 -7.25 -7.83 -2.39
C PHE A 128 -7.35 -8.21 -3.87
N PHE A 129 -6.66 -7.45 -4.72
CA PHE A 129 -6.38 -7.84 -6.10
C PHE A 129 -5.10 -8.67 -6.15
N LEU A 130 -5.14 -9.81 -6.85
CA LEU A 130 -4.13 -10.85 -6.84
C LEU A 130 -3.94 -11.41 -8.27
N GLY A 131 -2.85 -12.13 -8.50
CA GLY A 131 -2.50 -12.66 -9.83
C GLY A 131 -1.34 -11.92 -10.49
N ALA A 132 -1.09 -12.24 -11.76
CA ALA A 132 0.15 -11.90 -12.46
C ALA A 132 0.38 -10.39 -12.58
N ASN A 133 -0.69 -9.59 -12.67
CA ASN A 133 -0.61 -8.14 -12.81
C ASN A 133 -0.81 -7.39 -11.48
N ALA A 134 -1.00 -8.11 -10.38
CA ALA A 134 -1.28 -7.52 -9.09
C ALA A 134 0.01 -7.16 -8.33
N LYS A 135 -0.06 -6.09 -7.54
CA LYS A 135 0.95 -5.83 -6.50
C LYS A 135 0.58 -6.60 -5.24
N VAL A 136 1.39 -7.58 -4.87
CA VAL A 136 1.02 -8.52 -3.78
C VAL A 136 1.77 -8.30 -2.49
N ASN A 137 2.55 -7.24 -2.35
CA ASN A 137 3.37 -7.05 -1.15
C ASN A 137 2.49 -6.86 0.10
N THR A 138 1.42 -6.06 -0.02
CA THR A 138 0.45 -5.87 1.07
C THR A 138 -0.30 -7.16 1.42
N PRO A 139 -0.98 -7.86 0.48
CA PRO A 139 -1.64 -9.11 0.82
C PRO A 139 -0.66 -10.19 1.30
N THR A 140 0.59 -10.21 0.82
CA THR A 140 1.62 -11.13 1.35
C THR A 140 1.87 -10.86 2.83
N LYS A 141 2.08 -9.59 3.21
CA LYS A 141 2.28 -9.20 4.62
C LYS A 141 1.07 -9.58 5.49
N PHE A 142 -0.15 -9.25 5.05
CA PHE A 142 -1.35 -9.40 5.87
C PHE A 142 -1.94 -10.83 5.86
N LEU A 143 -1.81 -11.56 4.75
CA LEU A 143 -2.40 -12.90 4.59
C LEU A 143 -1.40 -14.03 4.87
N LEU A 144 -0.12 -13.86 4.49
CA LEU A 144 0.88 -14.92 4.61
C LEU A 144 1.81 -14.72 5.81
N THR A 145 2.34 -13.51 6.01
CA THR A 145 3.41 -13.27 6.99
C THR A 145 2.90 -13.10 8.42
N LYS A 146 1.67 -12.61 8.63
CA LYS A 146 1.07 -12.44 9.97
C LYS A 146 0.68 -13.75 10.67
N GLY A 147 0.93 -14.91 10.05
CA GLY A 147 0.60 -16.23 10.59
C GLY A 147 -0.91 -16.50 10.65
N THR A 148 -1.29 -17.53 11.39
CA THR A 148 -2.68 -18.02 11.43
C THR A 148 -3.63 -17.04 12.11
N ILE A 149 -4.87 -16.98 11.62
CA ILE A 149 -5.94 -16.14 12.15
C ILE A 149 -6.28 -16.52 13.59
N GLN A 150 -6.36 -15.52 14.47
CA GLN A 150 -6.67 -15.74 15.89
C GLN A 150 -8.17 -15.69 16.20
N ASN A 151 -8.88 -14.74 15.62
CA ASN A 151 -10.32 -14.52 15.78
C ASN A 151 -10.86 -13.70 14.60
N PHE A 152 -12.17 -13.43 14.58
CA PHE A 152 -12.79 -12.70 13.49
C PHE A 152 -12.33 -11.24 13.38
N ASP A 153 -12.02 -10.58 14.51
CA ASP A 153 -11.50 -9.21 14.48
C ASP A 153 -10.10 -9.12 13.86
N ASP A 154 -9.24 -10.12 14.11
CA ASP A 154 -7.94 -10.27 13.41
C ASP A 154 -8.16 -10.46 11.90
N LEU A 155 -9.07 -11.37 11.50
CA LEU A 155 -9.41 -11.56 10.09
C LEU A 155 -9.90 -10.27 9.43
N LYS A 156 -10.87 -9.60 10.07
CA LYS A 156 -11.43 -8.34 9.57
C LYS A 156 -10.36 -7.27 9.48
N GLY A 157 -9.47 -7.18 10.46
CA GLY A 157 -8.35 -6.24 10.47
C GLY A 157 -7.36 -6.48 9.32
N ARG A 158 -7.14 -7.73 8.90
CA ARG A 158 -6.26 -8.04 7.76
C ARG A 158 -6.79 -7.60 6.41
N PHE A 159 -8.11 -7.41 6.29
CA PHE A 159 -8.78 -6.89 5.11
C PHE A 159 -9.23 -5.44 5.27
N SER A 160 -8.97 -4.77 6.40
CA SER A 160 -9.42 -3.40 6.62
C SER A 160 -8.37 -2.40 6.09
N LEU A 161 -8.81 -1.54 5.17
CA LEU A 161 -8.03 -0.40 4.70
C LEU A 161 -7.59 0.49 5.87
N GLU A 162 -8.49 0.75 6.83
CA GLU A 162 -8.15 1.57 8.00
C GLU A 162 -7.02 0.96 8.84
N VAL A 163 -7.03 -0.36 9.02
CA VAL A 163 -5.95 -1.07 9.74
C VAL A 163 -4.64 -1.04 8.97
N VAL A 164 -4.69 -1.20 7.64
CA VAL A 164 -3.49 -1.13 6.79
C VAL A 164 -2.89 0.27 6.82
N ASN A 165 -3.74 1.29 6.71
CA ASN A 165 -3.33 2.69 6.80
C ASN A 165 -2.70 2.96 8.17
N LYS A 166 -3.37 2.58 9.28
CA LYS A 166 -2.83 2.73 10.64
C LYS A 166 -1.46 2.07 10.79
N GLU A 167 -1.29 0.86 10.26
CA GLU A 167 -0.02 0.17 10.30
C GLU A 167 1.06 0.88 9.46
N PHE A 168 0.70 1.37 8.27
CA PHE A 168 1.60 2.18 7.46
C PHE A 168 2.05 3.44 8.20
N TYR A 169 1.15 4.21 8.80
CA TYR A 169 1.48 5.39 9.61
C TYR A 169 2.47 5.04 10.73
N ARG A 170 2.24 3.92 11.42
CA ARG A 170 3.14 3.47 12.49
C ARG A 170 4.54 3.17 11.95
N GLU A 171 4.68 2.53 10.79
CA GLU A 171 5.99 2.29 10.18
C GLU A 171 6.67 3.59 9.72
N ILE A 172 5.90 4.57 9.21
CA ILE A 172 6.43 5.90 8.87
C ILE A 172 6.91 6.62 10.15
N ALA A 173 6.13 6.61 11.23
CA ALA A 173 6.51 7.18 12.52
C ALA A 173 7.77 6.51 13.09
N LYS A 174 7.86 5.18 12.99
CA LYS A 174 9.08 4.45 13.37
C LYS A 174 10.30 4.91 12.58
N ASN A 175 10.18 5.06 11.25
CA ASN A 175 11.28 5.54 10.42
C ASN A 175 11.64 7.00 10.70
N PHE A 176 10.67 7.85 11.03
CA PHE A 176 10.91 9.21 11.51
C PHE A 176 11.72 9.21 12.81
N LEU A 177 11.32 8.42 13.82
CA LEU A 177 12.05 8.31 15.08
C LEU A 177 13.46 7.74 14.90
N LYS A 178 13.70 6.85 13.93
CA LYS A 178 15.05 6.41 13.57
C LYS A 178 15.93 7.58 13.07
N LEU A 179 15.38 8.53 12.31
CA LEU A 179 16.15 9.71 11.87
C LEU A 179 16.47 10.64 13.03
N VAL A 180 15.45 11.03 13.78
CA VAL A 180 15.53 12.17 14.72
C VAL A 180 15.82 11.76 16.16
N GLY A 181 15.75 10.46 16.45
CA GLY A 181 15.80 9.90 17.79
C GLY A 181 14.47 10.03 18.53
N GLY A 182 14.28 9.23 19.57
CA GLY A 182 13.07 9.27 20.39
C GLY A 182 12.58 7.87 20.75
N LYS A 183 11.34 7.78 21.23
CA LYS A 183 10.76 6.53 21.72
C LYS A 183 9.37 6.33 21.13
N MET A 184 9.05 5.12 20.69
CA MET A 184 7.68 4.77 20.33
C MET A 184 6.79 4.81 21.57
N ASN A 185 5.49 4.96 21.35
CA ASN A 185 4.50 4.91 22.41
C ASN A 185 4.59 3.57 23.16
N PRO A 186 4.25 3.53 24.46
CA PRO A 186 4.26 2.29 25.24
C PRO A 186 3.37 1.18 24.64
N GLU A 187 2.29 1.57 23.97
CA GLU A 187 1.39 0.66 23.25
C GLU A 187 2.05 0.03 22.01
N ASP A 188 3.02 0.72 21.42
CA ASP A 188 3.78 0.30 20.25
C ASP A 188 5.20 -0.09 20.69
N ASN A 189 5.33 -1.15 21.48
CA ASN A 189 6.58 -1.79 21.94
C ASN A 189 7.57 -0.93 22.76
N GLY A 190 7.38 0.40 22.85
CA GLY A 190 8.23 1.31 23.62
C GLY A 190 9.70 1.34 23.18
N GLU A 191 10.00 0.92 21.95
CA GLU A 191 11.36 0.88 21.40
C GLU A 191 11.95 2.30 21.33
N SER A 192 13.23 2.42 21.70
CA SER A 192 13.96 3.69 21.74
C SER A 192 15.01 3.72 20.63
N PHE A 193 15.08 4.82 19.90
CA PHE A 193 15.95 5.01 18.76
C PHE A 193 16.97 6.12 19.01
N LYS A 194 18.21 5.85 18.63
CA LYS A 194 19.25 6.87 18.55
C LYS A 194 19.15 7.59 17.20
N PRO A 195 19.33 8.92 17.15
CA PRO A 195 19.24 9.69 15.92
C PRO A 195 20.30 9.24 14.91
N MET A 196 19.88 9.08 13.66
CA MET A 196 20.76 8.76 12.53
C MET A 196 21.10 9.99 11.66
N LEU A 197 20.23 11.01 11.64
CA LEU A 197 20.40 12.24 10.86
C LEU A 197 21.45 13.16 11.50
N LYS A 198 22.37 13.67 10.67
CA LYS A 198 23.32 14.72 11.05
C LYS A 198 23.15 15.93 10.15
N LEU A 199 22.94 17.10 10.75
CA LEU A 199 22.80 18.38 10.02
C LEU A 199 24.09 19.22 10.10
N PRO A 200 24.34 20.11 9.12
CA PRO A 200 25.46 21.06 9.13
C PRO A 200 25.31 22.14 10.24
N SER A 201 25.67 21.84 11.49
CA SER A 201 26.06 22.78 12.60
C SER A 201 25.66 22.26 13.98
N THR A 202 26.40 22.69 15.02
CA THR A 202 26.25 22.32 16.43
C THR A 202 24.99 22.88 17.13
N THR A 203 24.25 23.77 16.48
CA THR A 203 23.05 24.44 17.01
C THR A 203 21.74 23.95 16.41
N ALA A 204 21.75 22.88 15.59
CA ALA A 204 20.52 22.27 15.08
C ALA A 204 19.62 21.88 16.27
N LYS A 205 18.59 22.69 16.53
CA LYS A 205 17.61 22.43 17.58
C LYS A 205 16.84 21.17 17.19
N GLY A 206 16.34 20.43 18.17
CA GLY A 206 15.50 19.24 17.90
C GLY A 206 14.36 19.53 16.90
N LYS A 207 13.80 20.73 16.94
CA LYS A 207 12.79 21.21 15.97
C LYS A 207 13.29 21.20 14.51
N THR A 208 14.47 21.75 14.23
CA THR A 208 15.02 21.80 12.86
C THR A 208 15.29 20.39 12.31
N VAL A 209 15.78 19.48 13.16
CA VAL A 209 16.00 18.07 12.81
C VAL A 209 14.67 17.39 12.46
N SER A 210 13.64 17.59 13.28
CA SER A 210 12.30 17.08 13.02
C SER A 210 11.70 17.63 11.74
N GLU A 211 11.74 18.96 11.53
CA GLU A 211 11.19 19.60 10.33
C GLU A 211 11.89 19.13 9.05
N PHE A 212 13.23 18.97 9.08
CA PHE A 212 13.97 18.38 7.97
C PHE A 212 13.53 16.95 7.69
N ALA A 213 13.43 16.10 8.72
CA ALA A 213 13.02 14.71 8.57
C ALA A 213 11.58 14.58 8.03
N VAL A 214 10.65 15.42 8.51
CA VAL A 214 9.28 15.50 8.00
C VAL A 214 9.28 15.86 6.51
N ARG A 215 10.01 16.92 6.10
CA ARG A 215 10.11 17.31 4.69
C ARG A 215 10.75 16.21 3.83
N LEU A 216 11.81 15.57 4.32
CA LEU A 216 12.48 14.47 3.62
C LEU A 216 11.54 13.30 3.36
N ILE A 217 10.90 12.77 4.41
CA ILE A 217 9.92 11.67 4.30
C ILE A 217 8.79 12.07 3.36
N GLY A 218 8.26 13.28 3.52
CA GLY A 218 7.21 13.83 2.66
C GLY A 218 7.57 13.85 1.18
N ARG A 219 8.76 14.36 0.84
CA ARG A 219 9.29 14.41 -0.53
C ARG A 219 9.46 13.02 -1.12
N ILE A 220 9.95 12.05 -0.34
CA ILE A 220 10.14 10.67 -0.81
C ILE A 220 8.79 10.00 -1.08
N ILE A 221 7.83 10.10 -0.15
CA ILE A 221 6.49 9.51 -0.35
C ILE A 221 5.79 10.16 -1.55
N PHE A 222 5.93 11.48 -1.72
CA PHE A 222 5.42 12.15 -2.92
C PHE A 222 6.05 11.59 -4.20
N CYS A 223 7.38 11.42 -4.23
CA CYS A 223 8.06 10.78 -5.35
C CYS A 223 7.58 9.35 -5.58
N TRP A 224 7.20 8.63 -4.52
CA TRP A 224 6.61 7.30 -4.63
C TRP A 224 5.25 7.34 -5.33
N PHE A 225 4.39 8.31 -5.04
CA PHE A 225 3.16 8.51 -5.82
C PHE A 225 3.43 8.87 -7.28
N LEU A 226 4.46 9.67 -7.57
CA LEU A 226 4.87 9.93 -8.97
C LEU A 226 5.34 8.65 -9.68
N LYS A 227 5.97 7.73 -8.96
CA LYS A 227 6.39 6.42 -9.50
C LYS A 227 5.18 5.58 -9.90
N GLU A 228 4.10 5.68 -9.14
CA GLU A 228 2.86 4.99 -9.48
C GLU A 228 2.03 5.68 -10.55
N LYS A 229 2.25 6.99 -10.74
CA LYS A 229 1.62 7.72 -11.82
C LYS A 229 2.27 7.39 -13.15
N GLN A 230 1.43 7.07 -14.14
CA GLN A 230 1.86 6.80 -15.51
C GLN A 230 1.48 7.96 -16.43
N SER A 231 2.28 8.17 -17.47
CA SER A 231 1.91 9.01 -18.61
C SER A 231 0.84 8.32 -19.46
N GLU A 232 0.30 9.03 -20.45
CA GLU A 232 -0.65 8.45 -21.43
C GLU A 232 -0.08 7.23 -22.18
N ALA A 233 1.25 7.11 -22.26
CA ALA A 233 1.95 5.98 -22.86
C ALA A 233 2.20 4.81 -21.88
N GLY A 234 1.66 4.86 -20.65
CA GLY A 234 1.86 3.84 -19.62
C GLY A 234 3.24 3.88 -18.94
N ILE A 235 4.02 4.94 -19.14
CA ILE A 235 5.38 5.06 -18.60
C ILE A 235 5.32 5.78 -17.25
N SER A 236 5.98 5.21 -16.23
CA SER A 236 6.09 5.83 -14.90
C SER A 236 6.75 7.21 -14.96
N LEU A 237 6.19 8.18 -14.23
CA LEU A 237 6.75 9.54 -14.12
C LEU A 237 7.94 9.64 -13.16
N MET A 238 8.27 8.56 -12.45
CA MET A 238 9.46 8.46 -11.60
C MET A 238 10.12 7.10 -11.81
N PRO A 239 11.19 7.01 -12.62
CA PRO A 239 11.78 5.76 -13.04
C PRO A 239 12.25 4.89 -11.86
N LYS A 240 12.01 3.57 -11.95
CA LYS A 240 12.39 2.60 -10.90
C LYS A 240 13.90 2.56 -10.67
N GLU A 241 14.68 2.84 -11.71
CA GLU A 241 16.14 2.90 -11.66
C GLU A 241 16.64 4.06 -10.79
N LEU A 242 15.79 5.05 -10.50
CA LEU A 242 16.08 6.20 -9.63
C LEU A 242 15.36 6.10 -8.28
N LEU A 243 14.15 5.52 -8.23
CA LEU A 243 13.34 5.44 -7.01
C LEU A 243 12.85 3.99 -6.73
N SER A 244 13.73 3.17 -6.17
CA SER A 244 13.41 1.81 -5.70
C SER A 244 14.40 1.35 -4.64
N LEU A 245 14.09 0.27 -3.93
CA LEU A 245 15.03 -0.35 -3.00
C LEU A 245 16.34 -0.75 -3.72
N GLU A 246 16.25 -1.24 -4.95
CA GLU A 246 17.42 -1.56 -5.76
C GLU A 246 18.22 -0.31 -6.16
N ALA A 247 17.58 0.83 -6.39
CA ALA A 247 18.28 2.09 -6.59
C ALA A 247 19.06 2.52 -5.34
N VAL A 248 18.47 2.38 -4.14
CA VAL A 248 19.14 2.68 -2.87
C VAL A 248 20.39 1.81 -2.69
N LYS A 249 20.31 0.52 -3.02
CA LYS A 249 21.46 -0.40 -2.93
C LYS A 249 22.54 -0.13 -3.99
N LYS A 250 22.15 0.40 -5.14
CA LYS A 250 23.03 0.64 -6.29
C LYS A 250 23.84 1.92 -6.14
N TYR A 251 23.25 3.01 -5.65
CA TYR A 251 23.91 4.31 -5.58
C TYR A 251 24.35 4.62 -4.14
N PRO A 252 25.66 4.79 -3.89
CA PRO A 252 26.14 5.23 -2.58
C PRO A 252 25.75 6.68 -2.32
N ASP A 253 25.57 7.01 -1.04
CA ASP A 253 25.10 8.32 -0.60
C ASP A 253 23.83 8.71 -1.35
N TYR A 254 22.81 7.87 -1.17
CA TYR A 254 21.58 7.91 -1.97
C TYR A 254 20.88 9.27 -1.86
N TYR A 255 21.00 9.95 -0.71
CA TYR A 255 20.48 11.29 -0.55
C TYR A 255 21.13 12.27 -1.52
N HIS A 256 22.45 12.50 -1.43
CA HIS A 256 23.10 13.53 -2.23
C HIS A 256 23.26 13.13 -3.71
N THR A 257 23.38 11.84 -3.99
CA THR A 257 23.58 11.32 -5.35
C THR A 257 22.28 11.28 -6.14
N VAL A 258 21.15 10.95 -5.51
CA VAL A 258 19.89 10.70 -6.23
C VAL A 258 18.77 11.63 -5.78
N LEU A 259 18.43 11.63 -4.49
CA LEU A 259 17.23 12.33 -4.01
C LEU A 259 17.37 13.85 -4.03
N GLU A 260 18.48 14.41 -3.53
CA GLU A 260 18.74 15.85 -3.48
C GLU A 260 18.66 16.49 -4.88
N PRO A 261 19.34 15.96 -5.94
CA PRO A 261 19.14 16.46 -7.29
C PRO A 261 17.71 16.32 -7.81
N ILE A 262 17.03 15.19 -7.55
CA ILE A 262 15.63 15.00 -7.98
C ILE A 262 14.74 16.07 -7.35
N PHE A 263 14.92 16.37 -6.07
CA PHE A 263 14.13 17.37 -5.37
C PHE A 263 14.37 18.76 -5.94
N PHE A 264 15.61 19.19 -6.01
CA PHE A 264 15.91 20.62 -6.22
C PHE A 264 16.29 20.99 -7.66
N GLU A 265 16.86 20.07 -8.44
CA GLU A 265 17.32 20.31 -9.82
C GLU A 265 16.39 19.71 -10.88
N VAL A 266 15.39 18.90 -10.49
CA VAL A 266 14.47 18.24 -11.43
C VAL A 266 13.03 18.63 -11.15
N LEU A 267 12.48 18.29 -9.98
CA LEU A 267 11.08 18.56 -9.62
C LEU A 267 10.83 20.06 -9.41
N ASN A 268 11.85 20.79 -8.96
CA ASN A 268 11.80 22.24 -8.74
C ASN A 268 12.34 23.07 -9.92
N GLN A 269 12.77 22.44 -11.03
CA GLN A 269 13.36 23.15 -12.17
C GLN A 269 12.64 22.79 -13.48
N HIS A 270 12.21 23.83 -14.22
CA HIS A 270 11.56 23.65 -15.52
C HIS A 270 12.49 22.90 -16.49
N PRO A 271 12.00 21.95 -17.33
CA PRO A 271 12.84 21.09 -18.16
C PRO A 271 13.86 21.83 -19.04
N ARG A 272 13.46 22.97 -19.61
CA ARG A 272 14.34 23.82 -20.45
C ARG A 272 15.50 24.47 -19.69
N SER A 273 15.42 24.52 -18.36
CA SER A 273 16.40 25.16 -17.48
C SER A 273 17.22 24.13 -16.68
N ARG A 274 16.96 22.83 -16.89
CA ARG A 274 17.74 21.74 -16.29
C ARG A 274 19.11 21.66 -16.97
N LYS A 275 20.16 21.49 -16.17
CA LYS A 275 21.55 21.33 -16.65
C LYS A 275 21.91 19.86 -16.76
N ASP A 276 23.02 19.55 -17.42
CA ASP A 276 23.56 18.18 -17.44
C ASP A 276 23.84 17.71 -16.00
N PRO A 277 23.48 16.47 -15.62
CA PRO A 277 22.87 15.39 -16.43
C PRO A 277 21.32 15.34 -16.39
N PHE A 278 20.67 16.34 -15.79
CA PHE A 278 19.26 16.31 -15.40
C PHE A 278 18.24 16.65 -16.51
N TYR A 279 18.70 17.12 -17.68
CA TYR A 279 17.82 17.40 -18.82
C TYR A 279 17.54 16.16 -19.70
N SER A 280 18.31 15.07 -19.53
CA SER A 280 18.24 13.87 -20.38
C SER A 280 18.08 12.58 -19.57
N ASN A 281 18.11 11.42 -20.25
CA ASN A 281 18.01 10.09 -19.64
C ASN A 281 16.74 9.92 -18.78
N SER A 282 16.82 9.10 -17.73
CA SER A 282 15.72 8.83 -16.79
C SER A 282 15.14 10.11 -16.15
N TYR A 283 15.93 11.17 -15.97
CA TYR A 283 15.44 12.43 -15.39
C TYR A 283 14.46 13.19 -16.29
N SER A 284 14.51 12.95 -17.61
CA SER A 284 13.59 13.60 -18.56
C SER A 284 12.12 13.17 -18.39
N LEU A 285 11.89 12.00 -17.79
CA LEU A 285 10.54 11.48 -17.49
C LEU A 285 9.90 12.17 -16.28
N ILE A 286 10.72 12.80 -15.42
CA ILE A 286 10.26 13.41 -14.17
C ILE A 286 9.69 14.81 -14.47
N PRO A 287 8.42 15.10 -14.10
CA PRO A 287 7.78 16.37 -14.38
C PRO A 287 8.35 17.50 -13.54
N TYR A 288 8.03 18.74 -13.92
CA TYR A 288 8.29 19.92 -13.10
C TYR A 288 7.02 20.33 -12.34
N LEU A 289 7.16 20.70 -11.06
CA LEU A 289 6.03 20.91 -10.14
C LEU A 289 5.99 22.33 -9.52
N ASN A 290 6.65 23.31 -10.12
CA ASN A 290 6.58 24.74 -9.71
C ASN A 290 6.95 25.04 -8.24
N GLY A 291 7.75 24.20 -7.58
CA GLY A 291 8.37 24.57 -6.31
C GLY A 291 7.45 24.69 -5.09
N GLY A 292 6.48 23.79 -4.94
CA GLY A 292 5.79 23.59 -3.66
C GLY A 292 6.70 22.89 -2.64
N LEU A 293 6.38 21.63 -2.32
CA LEU A 293 7.16 20.76 -1.43
C LEU A 293 8.66 20.68 -1.80
N PHE A 294 9.01 20.94 -3.06
CA PHE A 294 10.36 20.82 -3.60
C PHE A 294 11.13 22.15 -3.68
N SER A 295 10.55 23.27 -3.25
CA SER A 295 11.35 24.48 -3.05
C SER A 295 12.32 24.26 -1.88
N PRO A 296 13.62 24.62 -2.04
CA PRO A 296 14.58 24.54 -0.96
C PRO A 296 14.25 25.54 0.13
N HIS A 297 14.15 25.07 1.37
CA HIS A 297 14.10 25.89 2.58
C HIS A 297 15.53 26.15 3.08
N ASP A 298 15.73 27.20 3.89
CA ASP A 298 17.04 27.47 4.51
C ASP A 298 17.53 26.26 5.33
N ASP A 299 16.60 25.59 6.02
CA ASP A 299 16.84 24.40 6.82
C ASP A 299 16.94 23.10 6.00
N ASP A 300 16.87 23.16 4.67
CA ASP A 300 17.19 21.99 3.82
C ASP A 300 18.70 21.85 3.58
N PHE A 301 19.49 22.84 3.98
CA PHE A 301 20.95 22.85 3.77
C PHE A 301 21.31 22.52 2.33
N TYR A 302 20.59 23.15 1.41
CA TYR A 302 20.79 22.99 -0.01
C TYR A 302 21.40 24.26 -0.60
N LYS A 303 22.59 24.14 -1.17
CA LYS A 303 23.22 25.23 -1.91
C LYS A 303 24.12 24.69 -2.99
N ARG A 304 23.78 24.96 -4.25
CA ARG A 304 24.63 24.72 -5.42
C ARG A 304 24.99 26.02 -6.09
N THR A 305 26.24 26.12 -6.53
CA THR A 305 26.71 27.19 -7.40
C THR A 305 26.56 26.74 -8.85
N ASN A 306 26.56 27.69 -9.79
CA ASN A 306 26.51 27.37 -11.21
C ASN A 306 27.69 26.47 -11.62
N GLY A 307 27.39 25.19 -11.88
CA GLY A 307 28.36 24.19 -12.33
C GLY A 307 28.64 23.09 -11.30
N ASP A 308 28.16 23.23 -10.06
CA ASP A 308 28.34 22.22 -9.03
C ASP A 308 27.45 20.99 -9.31
N LEU A 309 28.04 19.79 -9.23
CA LEU A 309 27.29 18.53 -9.33
C LEU A 309 26.61 18.14 -7.99
N GLN A 310 27.07 18.71 -6.88
CA GLN A 310 26.63 18.39 -5.50
C GLN A 310 26.47 19.66 -4.66
N SER A 311 25.66 19.59 -3.60
CA SER A 311 25.50 20.68 -2.63
C SER A 311 26.79 20.96 -1.87
N GLN A 312 27.02 22.22 -1.50
CA GLN A 312 28.12 22.64 -0.61
C GLN A 312 28.06 21.95 0.76
N PHE A 313 26.88 21.44 1.15
CA PHE A 313 26.66 20.79 2.44
C PHE A 313 26.85 19.27 2.39
N HIS A 314 27.21 18.67 1.26
CA HIS A 314 27.39 17.22 1.07
C HIS A 314 28.26 16.55 2.16
N ASN A 315 29.30 17.21 2.64
CA ASN A 315 30.21 16.66 3.67
C ASN A 315 29.73 16.89 5.11
N THR A 316 28.59 17.54 5.31
CA THR A 316 28.13 18.04 6.61
C THR A 316 26.68 17.66 6.94
N LEU A 317 25.84 17.53 5.92
CA LEU A 317 24.53 16.91 6.00
C LEU A 317 24.74 15.42 5.74
N SER A 318 24.25 14.55 6.62
CA SER A 318 24.44 13.11 6.45
C SER A 318 23.23 12.34 6.91
N ILE A 319 22.69 11.53 6.02
CA ILE A 319 21.65 10.54 6.27
C ILE A 319 22.22 9.19 5.84
N PRO A 320 22.36 8.21 6.75
CA PRO A 320 22.93 6.91 6.38
C PRO A 320 22.07 6.17 5.35
N ASP A 321 22.69 5.58 4.33
CA ASP A 321 22.01 4.75 3.31
C ASP A 321 21.16 3.62 3.91
N LYS A 322 21.60 3.08 5.04
CA LYS A 322 20.83 2.09 5.80
C LYS A 322 19.42 2.59 6.15
N TRP A 323 19.26 3.87 6.48
CA TRP A 323 17.93 4.41 6.75
C TRP A 323 17.04 4.38 5.51
N PHE A 324 17.60 4.73 4.34
CA PHE A 324 16.88 4.64 3.07
C PHE A 324 16.52 3.20 2.72
N VAL A 325 17.39 2.22 2.99
CA VAL A 325 17.08 0.80 2.81
C VAL A 325 15.85 0.41 3.63
N ASP A 326 15.89 0.65 4.94
CA ASP A 326 14.78 0.33 5.86
C ASP A 326 13.47 1.06 5.45
N PHE A 327 13.58 2.32 5.00
CA PHE A 327 12.43 3.12 4.58
C PHE A 327 11.84 2.63 3.25
N PHE A 328 12.67 2.32 2.26
CA PHE A 328 12.20 1.84 0.95
C PHE A 328 11.66 0.40 1.02
N GLU A 329 12.22 -0.46 1.88
CA GLU A 329 11.62 -1.77 2.22
C GLU A 329 10.21 -1.59 2.79
N THR A 330 10.01 -0.58 3.65
CA THR A 330 8.69 -0.23 4.16
C THR A 330 7.79 0.18 3.01
N LEU A 331 8.19 1.14 2.16
CA LEU A 331 7.35 1.61 1.04
C LEU A 331 6.99 0.49 0.06
N GLU A 332 7.93 -0.40 -0.28
CA GLU A 332 7.67 -1.53 -1.19
C GLU A 332 6.68 -2.53 -0.61
N THR A 333 6.56 -2.61 0.72
CA THR A 333 5.58 -3.49 1.37
C THR A 333 4.13 -3.08 1.12
N TYR A 334 3.88 -1.79 0.87
CA TYR A 334 2.53 -1.25 0.73
C TYR A 334 2.19 -0.95 -0.73
N ASN A 335 0.94 -1.23 -1.11
CA ASN A 335 0.41 -0.84 -2.40
C ASN A 335 0.00 0.63 -2.35
N PHE A 336 0.37 1.41 -3.36
CA PHE A 336 0.01 2.81 -3.49
C PHE A 336 -0.94 3.00 -4.67
N THR A 337 -1.89 3.92 -4.53
CA THR A 337 -2.82 4.36 -5.57
C THR A 337 -2.69 5.86 -5.82
N ILE A 338 -2.96 6.29 -7.05
CA ILE A 338 -3.00 7.71 -7.45
C ILE A 338 -4.42 8.27 -7.44
N ASP A 339 -5.43 7.41 -7.30
CA ASP A 339 -6.83 7.82 -7.28
C ASP A 339 -7.19 8.32 -5.88
N GLU A 340 -7.58 9.60 -5.80
CA GLU A 340 -8.10 10.21 -4.58
C GLU A 340 -9.55 9.74 -4.36
N ASN A 341 -9.76 8.96 -3.30
CA ASN A 341 -11.05 8.59 -2.68
C ASN A 341 -12.31 8.84 -3.53
N THR A 342 -12.49 8.07 -4.60
CA THR A 342 -13.82 7.85 -5.18
C THR A 342 -14.43 6.66 -4.46
N SER A 343 -15.44 6.95 -3.63
CA SER A 343 -16.13 6.08 -2.65
C SER A 343 -16.58 4.70 -3.15
N PHE A 344 -16.51 4.49 -4.45
CA PHE A 344 -16.84 3.24 -5.06
C PHE A 344 -15.59 2.40 -5.33
N ASP A 345 -14.46 2.80 -5.95
CA ASP A 345 -13.41 1.87 -6.44
C ASP A 345 -12.17 1.67 -5.56
N GLU A 346 -12.32 1.68 -4.23
CA GLU A 346 -11.20 1.49 -3.29
C GLU A 346 -10.59 0.08 -3.39
N GLU A 347 -9.30 -0.02 -3.74
CA GLU A 347 -8.43 -1.15 -3.44
C GLU A 347 -7.74 -0.92 -2.09
N LEU A 348 -7.28 -1.99 -1.44
CA LEU A 348 -6.52 -1.90 -0.20
C LEU A 348 -5.11 -1.37 -0.47
N SER A 349 -5.03 -0.05 -0.66
CA SER A 349 -3.88 0.72 -1.14
C SER A 349 -3.80 2.08 -0.43
N ILE A 350 -2.59 2.62 -0.26
CA ILE A 350 -2.32 3.93 0.31
C ILE A 350 -2.60 5.02 -0.74
N ASP A 351 -3.43 6.00 -0.39
CA ASP A 351 -3.82 7.13 -1.27
C ASP A 351 -3.05 8.44 -0.94
N PRO A 352 -3.09 9.45 -1.82
CA PRO A 352 -2.39 10.72 -1.60
C PRO A 352 -2.92 11.56 -0.41
N GLU A 353 -4.19 11.41 -0.01
CA GLU A 353 -4.78 12.12 1.14
C GLU A 353 -4.03 11.75 2.44
N MET A 354 -3.47 10.54 2.48
CA MET A 354 -2.65 10.06 3.60
C MET A 354 -1.44 10.94 3.87
N LEU A 355 -0.89 11.66 2.88
CA LEU A 355 0.23 12.57 3.11
C LEU A 355 -0.11 13.64 4.15
N GLY A 356 -1.28 14.26 4.07
CA GLY A 356 -1.71 15.28 5.03
C GLY A 356 -1.73 14.75 6.46
N ARG A 357 -2.32 13.56 6.64
CA ARG A 357 -2.41 12.90 7.95
C ARG A 357 -1.06 12.40 8.46
N ILE A 358 -0.11 12.01 7.59
CA ILE A 358 1.25 11.67 8.00
C ILE A 358 1.87 12.90 8.66
N PHE A 359 1.76 14.06 8.02
CA PHE A 359 2.34 15.29 8.55
C PHE A 359 1.66 15.74 9.84
N GLU A 360 0.34 15.62 9.94
CA GLU A 360 -0.39 15.92 11.18
C GLU A 360 0.00 15.02 12.37
N ASN A 361 0.38 13.76 12.11
CA ASN A 361 0.74 12.82 13.17
C ASN A 361 2.24 12.85 13.54
N LEU A 362 3.10 13.40 12.67
CA LEU A 362 4.54 13.51 12.90
C LEU A 362 4.96 14.86 13.52
N LEU A 363 4.12 15.89 13.37
CA LEU A 363 4.28 17.22 13.98
C LEU A 363 3.64 17.25 15.36
#